data_AF-A0AAD5Q0A7-F1
#
_entry.id   AF-A0AAD5Q0A7-F1
#
_cell.length_a   1.000
_cell.length_b   1.000
_cell.length_c   1.000
_cell.angle_alpha   90.00
_cell.angle_beta   90.00
_cell.angle_gamma   90.00
#
_symmetry.space_group_name_H-M   'P 1'
#
loop_
_entity.id
_entity.type
_entity.pdbx_description
1 polymer ?
#
loop_
_entity_poly.entity_id
_entity_poly.type
_entity_poly.pdbx_seq_one_letter_code
_entity_poly.pdbx_strand_id
1 'polypeptide(L)'
;MLLVLSGVFGIMLNVAAFWCVSLTSATTYATVGGLNKIPTTFIGVMLLGEHLKADTAVYVMFGIIGGLLYSYAKFKEGEEARRRRAQEARASESKV
;
A
#
# COMPACT_ATOMS: atom_id res chain seq x y z
N MET A 1 5.45 -26.84 17.07
CA MET A 1 6.21 -25.56 17.05
C MET A 1 5.80 -24.68 15.86
N LEU A 2 5.97 -25.15 14.61
CA LEU A 2 5.67 -24.37 13.40
C LEU A 2 4.23 -23.86 13.31
N LEU A 3 3.24 -24.68 13.68
CA LEU A 3 1.81 -24.29 13.72
C LEU A 3 1.51 -23.18 14.72
N VAL A 4 2.17 -23.19 15.87
CA VAL A 4 1.99 -22.15 16.90
C VAL A 4 2.65 -20.86 16.44
N LEU A 5 3.86 -20.94 15.88
CA LEU A 5 4.55 -19.78 15.31
C LEU A 5 3.78 -19.17 14.14
N SER A 6 3.33 -19.97 13.17
CA SER A 6 2.55 -19.46 12.04
C SER A 6 1.20 -18.89 12.48
N GLY A 7 0.58 -19.48 13.51
CA GLY A 7 -0.63 -18.93 14.13
C GLY A 7 -0.39 -17.56 14.76
N VAL A 8 0.68 -17.40 15.54
CA VAL A 8 1.04 -16.11 16.17
C VAL A 8 1.37 -15.05 15.11
N PHE A 9 2.17 -15.40 14.10
CA PHE A 9 2.46 -14.49 12.99
C PHE A 9 1.21 -14.13 12.19
N GLY A 10 0.32 -15.09 11.93
CA GLY A 10 -0.94 -14.85 11.25
C GLY A 10 -1.85 -13.87 12.00
N ILE A 11 -1.94 -14.00 13.33
CA ILE A 11 -2.70 -13.07 14.17
C ILE A 11 -2.06 -11.68 14.16
N MET A 12 -0.74 -11.59 14.34
CA MET A 12 0.00 -10.32 14.29
C MET A 12 -0.18 -9.59 12.96
N LEU A 13 -0.10 -10.30 11.84
CA LEU A 13 -0.32 -9.73 10.52
C LEU A 13 -1.75 -9.21 10.33
N ASN A 14 -2.76 -9.93 10.82
CA ASN A 14 -4.15 -9.47 10.75
C ASN A 14 -4.41 -8.24 11.63
N VAL A 15 -3.83 -8.18 12.84
CA VAL A 15 -3.93 -6.99 13.71
C VAL A 15 -3.22 -5.79 13.07
N ALA A 16 -2.01 -5.99 12.52
CA ALA A 16 -1.28 -4.94 11.81
C ALA A 16 -2.04 -4.46 10.57
N ALA A 17 -2.70 -5.37 9.84
CA ALA A 17 -3.57 -5.05 8.70
C ALA A 17 -4.73 -4.16 9.14
N PHE A 18 -5.44 -4.55 10.20
CA PHE A 18 -6.59 -3.81 10.71
C PHE A 18 -6.19 -2.43 11.25
N TRP A 19 -5.03 -2.34 11.90
CA TRP A 19 -4.46 -1.09 12.39
C TRP A 19 -4.03 -0.18 11.23
N CYS A 20 -3.40 -0.74 10.19
CA CYS A 20 -3.06 -0.03 8.97
C CYS A 20 -4.32 0.50 8.29
N VAL A 21 -5.38 -0.30 8.18
CA VAL A 21 -6.69 0.13 7.62
C VAL A 21 -7.39 1.20 8.48
N SER A 22 -7.15 1.20 9.79
CA SER A 22 -7.69 2.23 10.69
C SER A 22 -6.98 3.58 10.50
N LEU A 23 -5.68 3.57 10.22
CA LEU A 23 -4.88 4.78 9.99
C LEU A 23 -4.84 5.23 8.53
N THR A 24 -5.05 4.30 7.60
CA THR A 24 -4.99 4.52 6.15
C THR A 24 -6.15 3.78 5.50
N SER A 25 -6.79 4.36 4.48
CA SER A 25 -7.95 3.71 3.84
C SER A 25 -7.68 2.26 3.42
N ALA A 26 -8.70 1.40 3.45
CA ALA A 26 -8.64 0.02 2.97
C ALA A 26 -8.04 -0.09 1.55
N THR A 27 -8.27 0.94 0.72
CA THR A 27 -7.67 1.09 -0.61
C THR A 27 -6.14 1.16 -0.58
N THR A 28 -5.53 1.88 0.38
CA THR A 28 -4.07 1.99 0.52
C THR A 28 -3.48 0.66 0.96
N TYR A 29 -4.11 0.01 1.94
CA TYR A 29 -3.65 -1.30 2.41
C TYR A 29 -3.63 -2.34 1.28
N ALA A 30 -4.68 -2.38 0.45
CA ALA A 30 -4.75 -3.28 -0.71
C ALA A 30 -3.64 -3.00 -1.74
N THR A 31 -3.37 -1.72 -2.05
CA THR A 31 -2.28 -1.36 -2.97
C THR A 31 -0.90 -1.65 -2.42
N VAL A 32 -0.65 -1.46 -1.11
CA VAL A 32 0.63 -1.82 -0.48
C VAL A 32 0.83 -3.34 -0.47
N GLY A 33 -0.23 -4.11 -0.22
CA GLY A 33 -0.20 -5.56 -0.35
C GLY A 33 0.08 -6.03 -1.79
N GLY A 34 -0.48 -5.34 -2.79
CA GLY A 34 -0.15 -5.54 -4.20
C GLY A 34 1.30 -5.19 -4.54
N LEU A 35 1.81 -4.09 -3.97
CA LEU A 35 3.19 -3.63 -4.15
C LEU A 35 4.22 -4.60 -3.56
N ASN A 36 3.94 -5.22 -2.42
CA ASN A 36 4.82 -6.21 -1.78
C ASN A 36 5.12 -7.41 -2.69
N LYS A 37 4.21 -7.73 -3.62
CA LYS A 37 4.42 -8.79 -4.60
C LYS A 37 5.59 -8.50 -5.55
N ILE A 38 5.88 -7.23 -5.86
CA ILE A 38 6.96 -6.85 -6.77
C ILE A 38 8.35 -7.22 -6.24
N PRO A 39 8.79 -6.78 -5.03
CA PRO A 39 10.06 -7.20 -4.47
C PRO A 39 10.08 -8.70 -4.15
N THR A 40 8.95 -9.29 -3.76
CA THR A 40 8.86 -10.74 -3.55
C THR A 40 9.14 -11.51 -4.84
N THR A 41 8.55 -11.08 -5.96
CA THR A 41 8.84 -11.64 -7.29
C THR A 41 10.29 -11.41 -7.70
N PHE A 42 10.84 -10.22 -7.47
CA PHE A 42 12.24 -9.91 -7.78
C PHE A 42 13.21 -10.80 -6.99
N ILE A 43 12.97 -10.98 -5.68
CA ILE A 43 13.75 -11.87 -4.83
C ILE A 43 13.60 -13.33 -5.29
N GLY A 44 12.40 -13.77 -5.65
CA GLY A 44 12.17 -15.10 -6.20
C GLY A 44 12.97 -15.38 -7.47
N VAL A 45 12.98 -14.42 -8.40
CA VAL A 45 13.79 -14.52 -9.64
C VAL A 45 15.29 -14.52 -9.33
N MET A 46 15.74 -13.67 -8.40
CA MET A 46 17.15 -13.59 -8.01
C MET A 46 17.65 -14.85 -7.29
N LEU A 47 16.83 -15.47 -6.44
CA LEU A 47 17.19 -16.66 -5.68
C LEU A 47 17.07 -17.96 -6.48
N LEU A 48 16.06 -18.08 -7.34
CA LEU A 48 15.82 -19.32 -8.10
C LEU A 48 16.58 -19.38 -9.43
N GLY A 49 17.18 -18.26 -9.90
CA GLY A 49 18.04 -18.26 -11.10
C GLY A 49 17.33 -18.70 -12.38
N GLU A 50 15.99 -18.71 -12.38
CA GLU A 50 15.18 -19.11 -13.52
C GLU A 50 15.24 -18.02 -14.60
N HIS A 51 15.22 -18.41 -15.88
CA HIS A 51 15.37 -17.48 -16.99
C HIS A 51 14.30 -16.39 -16.90
N LEU A 52 14.74 -15.13 -16.73
CA LEU A 52 13.85 -13.97 -16.75
C LEU A 52 13.10 -13.96 -18.08
N LYS A 53 11.85 -14.42 -18.06
CA LYS A 53 10.94 -14.24 -19.18
C LYS A 53 10.60 -12.76 -19.27
N ALA A 54 10.60 -12.21 -20.49
CA ALA A 54 10.24 -10.81 -20.73
C ALA A 54 8.90 -10.44 -20.06
N ASP A 55 7.98 -11.38 -20.00
CA ASP A 55 6.68 -11.27 -19.32
C ASP A 55 6.81 -10.83 -17.85
N THR A 56 7.71 -11.43 -17.07
CA THR A 56 7.90 -11.10 -15.64
C THR A 56 8.45 -9.67 -15.47
N ALA A 57 9.37 -9.25 -16.35
CA ALA A 57 9.90 -7.89 -16.33
C ALA A 57 8.82 -6.85 -16.63
N VAL A 58 7.92 -7.13 -17.58
CA VAL A 58 6.77 -6.27 -17.88
C VAL A 58 5.83 -6.18 -16.69
N TYR A 59 5.49 -7.30 -16.04
CA TYR A 59 4.63 -7.28 -14.84
C TYR A 59 5.23 -6.48 -13.68
N VAL A 60 6.55 -6.60 -13.45
CA VAL A 60 7.26 -5.80 -12.44
C VAL A 60 7.18 -4.31 -12.76
N MET A 61 7.42 -3.92 -14.02
CA MET A 61 7.32 -2.53 -14.48
C MET A 61 5.92 -1.96 -14.28
N PHE A 62 4.87 -2.70 -14.66
CA PHE A 62 3.49 -2.28 -14.42
C PHE A 62 3.17 -2.16 -12.93
N GLY A 63 3.71 -3.04 -12.09
CA GLY A 63 3.57 -2.95 -10.65
C GLY A 63 4.18 -1.67 -10.07
N ILE A 64 5.40 -1.32 -10.50
CA ILE A 64 6.11 -0.12 -10.04
C ILE A 64 5.36 1.14 -10.48
N ILE A 65 4.95 1.20 -11.75
CA ILE A 65 4.17 2.33 -12.30
C ILE A 65 2.85 2.47 -11.54
N GLY A 66 2.12 1.37 -11.31
CA GLY A 66 0.88 1.37 -10.53
C GLY A 66 1.08 1.85 -9.09
N GLY A 67 2.19 1.46 -8.45
CA GLY A 67 2.57 1.94 -7.12
C GLY A 67 2.84 3.43 -7.06
N LEU A 68 3.61 3.95 -8.02
CA LEU A 68 3.92 5.37 -8.15
C LEU A 68 2.65 6.19 -8.43
N LEU A 69 1.79 5.74 -9.35
CA LEU A 69 0.52 6.40 -9.65
C LEU A 69 -0.39 6.46 -8.42
N TYR A 70 -0.46 5.36 -7.67
CA TYR A 70 -1.26 5.32 -6.44
C TYR A 70 -0.72 6.28 -5.38
N SER A 71 0.60 6.29 -5.16
CA SER A 71 1.25 7.23 -4.24
C SER A 71 0.96 8.68 -4.63
N TYR A 72 1.05 9.00 -5.92
CA TYR A 72 0.74 10.32 -6.45
C TYR A 72 -0.74 10.70 -6.25
N ALA A 73 -1.67 9.81 -6.57
CA ALA A 73 -3.10 10.04 -6.38
C ALA A 73 -3.45 10.27 -4.90
N LYS A 74 -2.85 9.50 -3.99
CA LYS A 74 -3.01 9.68 -2.53
C LYS A 74 -2.44 11.00 -2.05
N PHE A 75 -1.31 11.44 -2.59
CA PHE A 75 -0.70 12.73 -2.25
C PHE A 75 -1.63 13.89 -2.61
N LYS A 76 -2.23 13.83 -3.82
CA LYS A 76 -3.20 14.80 -4.30
C LYS A 76 -4.50 14.79 -3.48
N GLU A 77 -5.07 13.62 -3.17
CA GLU A 77 -6.23 13.49 -2.29
C GLU A 77 -5.98 14.09 -0.90
N GLY A 78 -4.80 13.86 -0.33
CA GLY A 78 -4.41 14.41 0.97
C GLY A 78 -4.34 15.94 0.96
N GLU A 79 -3.82 16.52 -0.13
CA GLU A 79 -3.73 17.97 -0.30
C GLU A 79 -5.11 18.62 -0.47
N GLU A 80 -5.99 18.00 -1.26
CA GLU A 80 -7.37 18.45 -1.47
C GLU A 80 -8.22 18.32 -0.19
N ALA A 81 -8.08 17.23 0.56
CA ALA A 81 -8.75 17.04 1.85
C ALA A 81 -8.29 18.06 2.91
N ARG A 82 -7.00 18.40 2.94
CA ARG A 82 -6.45 19.43 3.82
C ARG A 82 -6.94 20.82 3.46
N ARG A 83 -7.06 21.14 2.16
CA ARG A 83 -7.65 22.40 1.68
C ARG A 83 -9.13 22.54 2.05
N ARG A 84 -9.92 21.48 1.89
CA ARG A 84 -11.35 21.47 2.28
C ARG A 84 -11.53 21.68 3.79
N ARG A 85 -10.79 20.96 4.64
CA ARG A 85 -10.82 21.16 6.09
C ARG A 85 -10.40 22.57 6.52
N ALA A 86 -9.40 23.16 5.84
CA ALA A 86 -8.99 24.54 6.09
C ALA A 86 -10.05 25.58 5.65
N GLN A 87 -10.79 25.30 4.58
CA GLN A 87 -11.91 26.14 4.14
C GLN A 87 -13.11 26.02 5.08
N GLU A 88 -13.44 24.81 5.54
CA GLU A 88 -14.51 24.57 6.53
C GLU A 88 -14.19 25.25 7.87
N ALA A 89 -12.94 25.16 8.35
CA ALA A 89 -12.50 25.86 9.56
C ALA A 89 -12.61 27.38 9.46
N ARG A 90 -12.23 27.97 8.31
CA ARG A 90 -12.39 29.42 8.06
C ARG A 90 -13.86 29.83 7.88
N ALA A 91 -14.71 28.95 7.33
CA ALA A 91 -16.13 29.20 7.18
C ALA A 91 -16.89 29.09 8.52
N SER A 92 -16.42 28.27 9.47
CA SER A 92 -16.94 28.24 10.84
C SER A 92 -16.51 29.46 11.66
N GLU A 93 -15.31 29.99 11.43
CA GLU A 93 -14.80 31.16 12.16
C GLU A 93 -15.47 32.49 11.72
N SER A 94 -15.96 32.57 10.48
CA SER A 94 -16.70 33.73 9.96
C SER A 94 -18.19 33.76 10.35
N LYS A 95 -18.72 32.70 10.97
CA LYS A 95 -20.13 32.61 11.41
C LYS A 95 -20.31 32.84 12.92
N VAL A 96 -19.23 33.10 13.66
CA VAL A 96 -19.23 33.51 15.08
C VAL A 96 -18.97 35.00 15.14
#